data_AF-A0A956Z385-F1
#
_entry.id   AF-A0A956Z385-F1
#
_cell.length_a   1.000
_cell.length_b   1.000
_cell.length_c   1.000
_cell.angle_alpha   90.00
_cell.angle_beta   90.00
_cell.angle_gamma   90.00
#
_symmetry.space_group_name_H-M   'P 1'
#
loop_
_entity.id
_entity.type
_entity.pdbx_description
1 polymer ?
#
loop_
_entity_poly.entity_id
_entity_poly.type
_entity_poly.pdbx_seq_one_letter_code
_entity_poly.pdbx_strand_id
1 'polypeptide(L)'
;MAAKNVDDSDNMPNREELLQMAIEAARAGQKDGARVIFRQILEQDKRNQRAMMWMAKLADSKEERIRWLEMVVSTNPDNITARKELNRIRYTRAARENRTLVIFGVIAVVLILVFIIAMVLLFMNRGV
;
A
#
# COMPACT_ATOMS: atom_id res chain seq x y z
N MET A 1 38.17 -45.47 6.27
CA MET A 1 37.05 -45.37 7.24
C MET A 1 37.05 -43.95 7.79
N ALA A 2 36.20 -43.08 7.24
CA ALA A 2 35.63 -41.87 7.86
C ALA A 2 34.80 -41.17 6.80
N ALA A 3 33.61 -40.74 7.18
CA ALA A 3 32.47 -40.53 6.32
C ALA A 3 32.65 -39.43 5.27
N LYS A 4 32.12 -39.74 4.09
CA LYS A 4 31.47 -38.84 3.14
C LYS A 4 30.66 -37.78 3.92
N ASN A 5 31.21 -36.58 4.11
CA ASN A 5 30.39 -35.41 4.46
C ASN A 5 29.73 -34.95 3.18
N VAL A 6 28.62 -35.62 2.90
CA VAL A 6 27.54 -35.09 2.08
C VAL A 6 27.03 -33.87 2.84
N ASP A 7 27.60 -32.70 2.57
CA ASP A 7 26.83 -31.48 2.80
C ASP A 7 25.92 -31.37 1.59
N ASP A 8 24.75 -31.97 1.75
CA ASP A 8 23.59 -31.84 0.89
C ASP A 8 23.22 -30.35 0.83
N SER A 9 23.93 -29.57 0.01
CA SER A 9 23.44 -28.32 -0.57
C SER A 9 22.30 -28.58 -1.57
N ASP A 10 21.45 -29.55 -1.23
CA ASP A 10 20.15 -29.82 -1.81
C ASP A 10 19.33 -28.52 -1.71
N ASN A 11 18.82 -28.03 -2.85
CA ASN A 11 17.88 -26.92 -3.05
C ASN A 11 18.40 -25.45 -3.00
N MET A 12 18.39 -24.62 -4.07
CA MET A 12 17.86 -24.77 -5.45
C MET A 12 18.48 -23.70 -6.40
N PRO A 13 19.19 -24.09 -7.48
CA PRO A 13 19.37 -23.23 -8.67
C PRO A 13 18.02 -22.69 -9.19
N ASN A 14 16.98 -23.52 -9.10
CA ASN A 14 15.63 -23.24 -9.58
C ASN A 14 14.91 -22.09 -8.83
N ARG A 15 15.19 -21.80 -7.55
CA ARG A 15 14.46 -20.76 -6.79
C ARG A 15 14.87 -19.35 -7.18
N GLU A 16 16.17 -19.12 -7.31
CA GLU A 16 16.67 -17.82 -7.73
C GLU A 16 16.39 -17.60 -9.22
N GLU A 17 16.49 -18.64 -10.05
CA GLU A 17 16.06 -18.60 -11.46
C GLU A 17 14.58 -18.25 -11.61
N LEU A 18 13.70 -18.90 -10.84
CA LEU A 18 12.25 -18.66 -10.88
C LEU A 18 11.90 -17.26 -10.34
N LEU A 19 12.64 -16.77 -9.34
CA LEU A 19 12.53 -15.38 -8.88
C LEU A 19 12.97 -14.39 -9.96
N GLN A 20 14.09 -14.65 -10.63
CA GLN A 20 14.60 -13.80 -11.71
C GLN A 20 13.62 -13.76 -12.89
N MET A 21 13.09 -14.91 -13.30
CA MET A 21 12.06 -15.02 -14.34
C MET A 21 10.81 -14.21 -14.00
N ALA A 22 10.32 -14.28 -12.75
CA ALA A 22 9.18 -13.49 -12.28
C ALA A 22 9.46 -11.97 -12.36
N ILE A 23 10.67 -11.56 -12.01
CA ILE A 23 11.11 -10.16 -12.07
C ILE A 23 11.15 -9.66 -13.52
N GLU A 24 11.67 -10.48 -14.43
CA GLU A 24 11.74 -10.16 -15.85
C GLU A 24 10.34 -10.05 -16.46
N ALA A 25 9.44 -10.99 -16.16
CA ALA A 25 8.04 -10.91 -16.55
C ALA A 25 7.35 -9.64 -16.01
N ALA A 26 7.59 -9.30 -14.75
CA ALA A 26 7.05 -8.09 -14.13
C ALA A 26 7.57 -6.81 -14.82
N ARG A 27 8.86 -6.78 -15.16
CA ARG A 27 9.50 -5.66 -15.87
C ARG A 27 9.02 -5.54 -17.32
N ALA A 28 8.73 -6.66 -17.97
CA ALA A 28 8.16 -6.72 -19.32
C ALA A 28 6.68 -6.32 -19.36
N GLY A 29 6.06 -5.95 -18.24
CA GLY A 29 4.65 -5.58 -18.16
C GLY A 29 3.69 -6.77 -18.09
N GLN A 30 4.19 -8.01 -18.06
CA GLN A 30 3.39 -9.23 -17.95
C GLN A 30 2.99 -9.48 -16.49
N LYS A 31 2.18 -8.57 -15.94
CA LYS A 31 1.85 -8.54 -14.50
C LYS A 31 1.20 -9.84 -14.01
N ASP A 32 0.26 -10.40 -14.77
CA ASP A 32 -0.47 -11.60 -14.34
C ASP A 32 0.42 -12.85 -14.34
N GLY A 33 1.27 -12.99 -15.38
CA GLY A 33 2.27 -14.05 -15.42
C GLY A 33 3.26 -13.94 -14.26
N ALA A 34 3.76 -12.73 -14.00
CA ALA A 34 4.64 -12.49 -12.86
C ALA A 34 3.98 -12.81 -11.52
N ARG A 35 2.71 -12.45 -11.30
CA ARG A 35 1.95 -12.77 -10.08
C ARG A 35 1.84 -14.27 -9.85
N VAL A 36 1.59 -15.05 -10.90
CA VAL A 36 1.51 -16.52 -10.80
C VAL A 36 2.84 -17.07 -10.29
N ILE A 37 3.95 -16.64 -10.88
CA ILE A 37 5.28 -17.11 -10.48
C ILE A 37 5.62 -16.65 -9.05
N PHE A 38 5.36 -15.39 -8.69
CA PHE A 38 5.59 -14.90 -7.33
C PHE A 38 4.75 -15.66 -6.28
N ARG A 39 3.51 -16.05 -6.61
CA ARG A 39 2.70 -16.90 -5.73
C ARG A 39 3.34 -18.27 -5.53
N GLN A 40 3.82 -18.90 -6.60
CA GLN A 40 4.52 -20.18 -6.51
C GLN A 40 5.77 -20.08 -5.61
N ILE A 41 6.53 -18.97 -5.71
CA ILE A 41 7.67 -18.71 -4.80
C ILE A 41 7.18 -18.63 -3.36
N LEU A 42 6.10 -17.90 -3.11
CA LEU A 42 5.56 -17.70 -1.76
C LEU A 42 4.91 -18.96 -1.17
N GLU A 43 4.39 -19.86 -2.01
CA GLU A 43 3.92 -21.19 -1.58
C GLU A 43 5.07 -22.05 -1.07
N GLN A 44 6.24 -21.95 -1.71
CA GLN A 44 7.46 -22.67 -1.30
C GLN A 44 8.19 -22.00 -0.14
N ASP A 45 8.24 -20.67 -0.14
CA ASP A 45 8.85 -19.84 0.90
C ASP A 45 7.93 -18.66 1.23
N LYS A 46 7.07 -18.89 2.22
CA LYS A 46 6.13 -17.90 2.75
C LYS A 46 6.80 -16.69 3.38
N ARG A 47 8.13 -16.70 3.59
CA ARG A 47 8.90 -15.60 4.19
C ARG A 47 9.75 -14.86 3.16
N ASN A 48 9.59 -15.16 1.87
CA ASN A 48 10.35 -14.51 0.81
C ASN A 48 9.96 -13.04 0.64
N GLN A 49 10.72 -12.16 1.30
CA GLN A 49 10.49 -10.71 1.28
C GLN A 49 10.60 -10.11 -0.14
N ARG A 50 11.46 -10.66 -1.01
CA ARG A 50 11.63 -10.18 -2.38
C ARG A 50 10.35 -10.42 -3.18
N ALA A 51 9.78 -11.62 -3.11
CA ALA A 51 8.53 -11.95 -3.77
C ALA A 51 7.35 -11.10 -3.24
N MET A 52 7.23 -10.94 -1.93
CA MET A 52 6.19 -10.07 -1.34
C MET A 52 6.32 -8.60 -1.79
N MET A 53 7.55 -8.08 -1.85
CA MET A 53 7.80 -6.72 -2.34
C MET A 53 7.41 -6.54 -3.80
N TRP A 54 7.59 -7.57 -4.64
CA TRP A 54 7.13 -7.54 -6.02
C TRP A 54 5.61 -7.65 -6.12
N MET A 55 4.96 -8.49 -5.31
CA MET A 55 3.50 -8.52 -5.21
C MET A 55 2.93 -7.16 -4.79
N ALA A 56 3.58 -6.44 -3.87
CA ALA A 56 3.20 -5.07 -3.51
C ALA A 56 3.31 -4.09 -4.69
N LYS A 57 4.30 -4.25 -5.57
CA LYS A 57 4.46 -3.42 -6.79
C LYS A 57 3.44 -3.77 -7.87
N LEU A 58 3.02 -5.03 -7.92
CA LEU A 58 2.07 -5.55 -8.91
C LEU A 58 0.62 -5.41 -8.46
N ALA A 59 0.36 -5.02 -7.21
CA ALA A 59 -0.98 -4.84 -6.65
C ALA A 59 -1.85 -3.88 -7.49
N ASP A 60 -3.11 -4.26 -7.73
CA ASP A 60 -4.06 -3.47 -8.52
C ASP A 60 -4.72 -2.37 -7.69
N SER A 61 -4.75 -2.54 -6.37
CA SER A 61 -5.35 -1.60 -5.43
C SER A 61 -4.35 -1.13 -4.39
N LYS A 62 -4.64 0.06 -3.83
CA LYS A 62 -3.84 0.61 -2.71
C LYS A 62 -3.94 -0.31 -1.48
N GLU A 63 -5.11 -0.89 -1.25
CA GLU A 63 -5.41 -1.79 -0.14
C GLU A 63 -4.61 -3.10 -0.26
N GLU A 64 -4.56 -3.68 -1.46
CA GLU A 64 -3.74 -4.86 -1.72
C GLU A 64 -2.24 -4.56 -1.55
N ARG A 65 -1.78 -3.41 -2.06
CA ARG A 65 -0.39 -2.97 -1.87
C ARG A 65 -0.03 -2.84 -0.39
N ILE A 66 -0.93 -2.29 0.43
CA ILE A 66 -0.75 -2.19 1.89
C ILE A 66 -0.61 -3.57 2.50
N ARG A 67 -1.51 -4.51 2.19
CA ARG A 67 -1.45 -5.87 2.75
C ARG A 67 -0.12 -6.56 2.47
N TRP A 68 0.39 -6.46 1.24
CA TRP A 68 1.70 -7.02 0.90
C TRP A 68 2.85 -6.37 1.67
N LEU A 69 2.85 -5.05 1.80
CA LEU A 69 3.87 -4.33 2.59
C LEU A 69 3.80 -4.68 4.08
N GLU A 70 2.61 -4.86 4.63
CA GLU A 70 2.41 -5.29 6.02
C GLU A 70 2.95 -6.69 6.26
N MET A 71 2.77 -7.62 5.31
CA MET A 71 3.37 -8.96 5.37
C MET A 71 4.91 -8.92 5.30
N VAL A 72 5.49 -8.00 4.53
CA VAL A 72 6.95 -7.82 4.51
C VAL A 72 7.46 -7.36 5.88
N VAL A 73 6.79 -6.37 6.47
CA VAL A 73 7.16 -5.83 7.79
C VAL A 73 6.92 -6.86 8.90
N SER A 74 5.86 -7.67 8.82
CA SER A 74 5.63 -8.74 9.80
C SER A 74 6.67 -9.87 9.70
N THR A 75 7.13 -10.17 8.48
CA THR A 75 8.19 -11.16 8.24
C THR A 75 9.56 -10.64 8.67
N ASN A 76 9.83 -9.35 8.42
CA ASN A 76 11.06 -8.65 8.77
C ASN A 76 10.78 -7.19 9.17
N PRO A 77 10.67 -6.92 10.48
CA PRO A 77 10.41 -5.58 11.01
C PRO A 77 11.48 -4.55 10.61
N ASP A 78 12.71 -5.00 10.38
CA ASP A 78 13.84 -4.16 10.03
C ASP A 78 13.85 -3.72 8.56
N ASN A 79 12.89 -4.18 7.75
CA ASN A 79 12.77 -3.78 6.36
C ASN A 79 12.36 -2.29 6.22
N ILE A 80 13.37 -1.41 6.21
CA ILE A 80 13.21 0.05 6.15
C ILE A 80 12.41 0.46 4.91
N THR A 81 12.64 -0.20 3.78
CA THR A 81 11.96 0.07 2.51
C THR A 81 10.45 -0.15 2.63
N ALA A 82 10.03 -1.30 3.15
CA ALA A 82 8.61 -1.61 3.31
C ALA A 82 7.93 -0.64 4.30
N ARG A 83 8.57 -0.32 5.43
CA ARG A 83 8.05 0.68 6.39
C ARG A 83 7.92 2.06 5.77
N LYS A 84 8.91 2.50 4.99
CA LYS A 84 8.89 3.82 4.34
C LYS A 84 7.73 3.93 3.34
N GLU A 85 7.52 2.89 2.53
CA GLU A 85 6.40 2.86 1.59
C GLU A 85 5.03 2.82 2.30
N LEU A 86 4.92 2.03 3.37
CA LEU A 86 3.70 1.96 4.19
C LEU A 86 3.37 3.33 4.81
N ASN A 87 4.37 4.02 5.35
CA ASN A 87 4.21 5.34 5.93
C ASN A 87 3.75 6.35 4.87
N ARG A 88 4.36 6.36 3.68
CA ARG A 88 3.96 7.25 2.56
C ARG A 88 2.49 7.05 2.17
N ILE A 89 2.06 5.79 2.12
CA ILE A 89 0.66 5.42 1.82
C ILE A 89 -0.29 5.91 2.93
N ARG A 90 0.11 5.82 4.21
CA ARG A 90 -0.69 6.27 5.37
C ARG A 90 -0.79 7.80 5.44
N TYR A 91 0.31 8.53 5.22
CA TYR A 91 0.30 10.00 5.17
C TYR A 91 -0.65 10.54 4.09
N THR A 92 -0.67 9.92 2.90
CA THR A 92 -1.58 10.32 1.83
C THR A 92 -3.05 10.00 2.13
N ARG A 93 -3.34 9.12 3.10
CA ARG A 93 -4.71 8.81 3.56
C ARG A 93 -5.18 9.81 4.62
N ALA A 94 -4.34 10.13 5.61
CA ALA A 94 -4.69 11.05 6.70
C ALA A 94 -5.09 12.45 6.19
N ALA A 95 -4.44 12.94 5.13
CA ALA A 95 -4.78 14.22 4.51
C ALA A 95 -6.14 14.21 3.76
N ARG A 96 -6.67 13.03 3.40
CA ARG A 96 -7.89 12.88 2.59
C ARG A 96 -9.13 12.48 3.40
N GLU A 97 -8.96 11.90 4.58
CA GLU A 97 -10.07 11.44 5.43
C GLU A 97 -10.69 12.54 6.31
N ASN A 98 -10.11 13.73 6.36
CA ASN A 98 -10.68 14.86 7.10
C ASN A 98 -11.89 15.52 6.39
N ARG A 99 -12.70 14.75 5.67
CA ARG A 99 -13.90 15.24 4.95
C ARG A 99 -14.94 15.80 5.90
N THR A 100 -15.10 15.23 7.08
CA THR A 100 -16.07 15.72 8.07
C THR A 100 -15.71 17.12 8.55
N LEU A 101 -14.43 17.42 8.77
CA LEU A 101 -13.96 18.75 9.15
C LEU A 101 -14.22 19.79 8.05
N VAL A 102 -14.01 19.42 6.79
CA VAL A 102 -14.29 20.29 5.64
C VAL A 102 -15.80 20.57 5.51
N ILE A 103 -16.64 19.54 5.68
CA ILE A 103 -18.11 19.69 5.63
C ILE A 103 -18.60 20.62 6.74
N PHE A 104 -18.11 20.47 7.98
CA PHE A 104 -18.47 21.39 9.07
C PHE A 104 -18.02 22.82 8.81
N GLY A 105 -16.83 23.01 8.24
CA GLY A 105 -16.34 24.34 7.84
C GLY A 105 -17.23 25.00 6.79
N VAL A 106 -17.63 24.25 5.75
CA VAL A 106 -18.53 24.77 4.70
C VAL A 106 -19.91 25.12 5.26
N ILE A 107 -20.49 24.27 6.10
CA ILE A 107 -21.79 24.53 6.74
C ILE A 107 -21.73 25.80 7.60
N ALA A 108 -20.67 25.98 8.39
CA ALA A 108 -20.51 27.17 9.23
C ALA A 108 -20.46 28.46 8.39
N VAL A 109 -19.73 28.47 7.27
CA VAL A 109 -19.66 29.62 6.36
C VAL A 109 -21.01 29.94 5.75
N VAL A 110 -21.77 28.93 5.31
CA VAL A 110 -23.11 29.12 4.75
C VAL A 110 -24.07 29.70 5.78
N LEU A 111 -24.06 29.20 7.03
CA LEU A 111 -24.92 29.70 8.10
C LEU A 111 -24.62 31.17 8.44
N ILE A 112 -23.34 31.54 8.48
CA ILE A 112 -22.91 32.94 8.72
C ILE A 112 -23.44 33.85 7.61
N LEU A 113 -23.29 33.44 6.34
CA LEU A 113 -23.78 34.23 5.20
C LEU A 113 -25.30 34.40 5.26
N VAL A 114 -26.04 33.33 5.55
CA VAL A 114 -27.51 33.38 5.69
C VAL A 114 -27.93 34.32 6.83
N PHE A 115 -27.24 34.27 7.97
CA PHE A 115 -27.53 35.13 9.11
C PHE A 115 -27.28 36.61 8.79
N ILE A 116 -26.16 36.92 8.13
CA ILE A 116 -25.83 38.29 7.69
C ILE A 116 -26.91 38.82 6.73
N ILE A 117 -27.33 38.02 5.75
CA ILE A 117 -28.39 38.40 4.80
C ILE A 117 -29.71 38.68 5.54
N ALA A 118 -30.11 37.80 6.45
CA ALA A 118 -31.34 37.97 7.24
C ALA A 118 -31.30 39.24 8.12
N MET A 119 -30.14 39.53 8.72
CA MET A 119 -29.94 40.72 9.54
C MET A 119 -30.05 42.01 8.71
N VAL A 120 -29.47 42.04 7.50
CA VAL A 120 -29.59 43.17 6.58
C VAL A 120 -31.03 43.39 6.15
N LEU A 121 -31.75 42.32 5.78
CA LEU A 121 -33.16 42.39 5.41
C LEU A 121 -34.05 42.93 6.56
N LEU A 122 -33.80 42.47 7.79
CA LEU A 122 -34.52 42.96 8.97
C LEU A 122 -34.26 44.44 9.24
N PHE A 123 -33.02 44.89 9.06
CA PHE A 123 -32.65 46.29 9.24
C PHE A 123 -33.33 47.18 8.19
N MET A 124 -33.32 46.77 6.93
CA MET A 124 -34.00 47.48 5.84
C MET A 124 -35.52 47.54 6.05
N ASN A 125 -36.13 46.46 6.54
CA ASN A 125 -37.58 46.39 6.77
C ASN A 125 -38.04 47.16 8.03
N ARG A 126 -37.13 47.54 8.93
CA ARG A 126 -37.43 48.36 10.12
C ARG A 126 -37.11 49.85 9.94
N GLY A 127 -36.32 50.20 8.93
CA GLY A 127 -35.91 51.58 8.64
C GLY A 127 -36.83 52.33 7.66
N VAL A 128 -37.90 51.69 7.17
CA VAL A 128 -38.97 52.27 6.34
C VAL A 128 -40.23 52.36 7.18
#